data_AF-A0A3N1QL01-F1
#
_entry.id   AF-A0A3N1QL01-F1
#
_cell.length_a   1.000
_cell.length_b   1.000
_cell.length_c   1.000
_cell.angle_alpha   90.00
_cell.angle_beta   90.00
_cell.angle_gamma   90.00
#
_symmetry.space_group_name_H-M   'P 1'
#
loop_
_entity.id
_entity.type
_entity.pdbx_description
1 polymer ?
#
loop_
_entity_poly.entity_id
_entity_poly.type
_entity_poly.pdbx_seq_one_letter_code
_entity_poly.pdbx_strand_id
1 'polypeptide(L)'
;MELATADPATPMTRTRPAPGVLPLRFRVPASWPEPSPDWVAANQGWTPPLGWTPVVGLLEAPRGWSFWERDAVGWERLAGPHRTQAVRGIVVGAIVFLVGVLLLTLHSDRDGALAVLFWGATLFGPIDLARNAGDLIRTPQSVLRTARATAARVGADIDELAYAEIPAGERPGADEFVARRVVEAWSFDGTWPASQRHAVSFEVRETRLSRGRRIGTMVLAGAAAALLIFVLAWSATAGGRGSGALTPTAERPPAHAQL
;
A
#
# COMPACT_ATOMS: atom_id res chain seq x y z
N MET A 1 16.31 62.11 -21.62
CA MET A 1 15.42 60.99 -21.99
C MET A 1 16.31 59.76 -22.06
N GLU A 2 16.49 59.12 -20.91
CA GLU A 2 17.52 58.12 -20.64
C GLU A 2 16.86 56.74 -20.76
N LEU A 3 17.24 55.98 -21.78
CA LEU A 3 16.70 54.65 -22.06
C LEU A 3 17.31 53.67 -21.04
N ALA A 4 16.52 53.31 -20.04
CA ALA A 4 16.84 52.26 -19.08
C ALA A 4 17.16 50.95 -19.83
N THR A 5 18.44 50.60 -19.85
CA THR A 5 18.93 49.33 -20.39
C THR A 5 18.46 48.23 -19.45
N ALA A 6 17.48 47.44 -19.88
CA ALA A 6 17.02 46.28 -19.14
C ALA A 6 18.16 45.27 -19.04
N ASP A 7 18.64 45.05 -17.83
CA ASP A 7 19.72 44.11 -17.48
C ASP A 7 19.34 42.68 -17.92
N PRO A 8 19.92 42.15 -19.00
CA PRO A 8 19.60 40.83 -19.51
C PRO A 8 20.45 39.82 -18.75
N ALA A 9 19.84 39.25 -17.70
CA ALA A 9 20.25 38.07 -16.94
C ALA A 9 20.44 38.37 -15.45
N THR A 10 19.36 38.72 -14.76
CA THR A 10 19.19 38.09 -13.44
C THR A 10 18.88 36.62 -13.73
N PRO A 11 19.82 35.66 -13.54
CA PRO A 11 19.44 34.26 -13.55
C PRO A 11 18.32 34.16 -12.54
N MET A 12 17.12 33.77 -13.00
CA MET A 12 16.09 33.40 -12.07
C MET A 12 16.68 32.27 -11.26
N THR A 13 17.12 32.59 -10.04
CA THR A 13 17.38 31.62 -9.00
C THR A 13 16.02 31.01 -8.73
N ARG A 14 15.60 30.07 -9.60
CA ARG A 14 14.55 29.12 -9.29
C ARG A 14 15.05 28.50 -8.01
N THR A 15 14.47 28.92 -6.89
CA THR A 15 14.71 28.32 -5.59
C THR A 15 14.49 26.84 -5.78
N ARG A 16 15.59 26.09 -5.90
CA ARG A 16 15.55 24.67 -6.19
C ARG A 16 14.76 24.07 -5.04
N PRO A 17 13.61 23.41 -5.29
CA PRO A 17 12.91 22.75 -4.21
C PRO A 17 13.92 21.83 -3.51
N ALA A 18 13.95 21.89 -2.18
CA ALA A 18 14.83 21.03 -1.40
C ALA A 18 14.65 19.59 -1.90
N PRO A 19 15.73 18.85 -2.21
CA PRO A 19 15.62 17.50 -2.72
C PRO A 19 14.66 16.70 -1.83
N GLY A 20 13.64 16.10 -2.44
CA GLY A 20 12.60 15.40 -1.70
C GLY A 20 13.25 14.34 -0.80
N VAL A 21 12.86 14.30 0.48
CA VAL A 21 13.43 13.35 1.43
C VAL A 21 13.12 11.92 0.98
N LEU A 22 14.16 11.19 0.57
CA LEU A 22 14.05 9.80 0.13
C LEU A 22 13.73 8.88 1.32
N PRO A 23 12.93 7.80 1.12
CA PRO A 23 12.56 6.91 2.21
C PRO A 23 13.72 6.05 2.73
N LEU A 24 14.73 5.79 1.88
CA LEU A 24 15.90 5.02 2.23
C LEU A 24 17.17 5.82 1.94
N ARG A 25 18.08 5.83 2.91
CA ARG A 25 19.45 6.33 2.77
C ARG A 25 20.34 5.18 2.32
N PHE A 26 21.15 5.43 1.29
CA PHE A 26 22.15 4.47 0.85
C PHE A 26 23.35 4.47 1.81
N ARG A 27 23.83 3.29 2.17
CA ARG A 27 25.02 3.08 3.01
C ARG A 27 26.16 2.59 2.13
N VAL A 28 27.05 3.50 1.79
CA VAL A 28 28.24 3.23 0.97
C VAL A 28 29.25 2.43 1.81
N PRO A 29 29.74 1.27 1.33
CA PRO A 29 30.90 0.60 1.92
C PRO A 29 32.13 1.52 1.90
N ALA A 30 32.98 1.46 2.92
CA ALA A 30 34.09 2.41 3.08
C ALA A 30 35.09 2.46 1.91
N SER A 31 35.24 1.37 1.15
CA SER A 31 36.14 1.29 0.00
C SER A 31 35.49 1.72 -1.33
N TRP A 32 34.20 2.07 -1.32
CA TRP A 32 33.47 2.42 -2.53
C TRP A 32 33.39 3.93 -2.73
N PRO A 33 33.34 4.39 -4.00
CA PRO A 33 32.99 5.77 -4.32
C PRO A 33 31.56 6.12 -3.88
N GLU A 34 31.26 7.41 -3.77
CA GLU A 34 29.92 7.90 -3.46
C GLU A 34 29.02 7.85 -4.71
N PRO A 35 27.79 7.31 -4.61
CA PRO A 35 26.85 7.33 -5.72
C PRO A 35 26.18 8.70 -5.88
N SER A 36 25.75 8.99 -7.11
CA SER A 36 25.04 10.21 -7.44
C SER A 36 23.66 10.22 -6.77
N PRO A 37 23.13 11.41 -6.45
CA PRO A 37 21.77 11.54 -5.93
C PRO A 37 20.72 10.88 -6.83
N ASP A 38 20.88 11.01 -8.15
CA ASP A 38 20.00 10.38 -9.15
C ASP A 38 20.03 8.86 -9.04
N TRP A 39 21.21 8.27 -8.91
CA TRP A 39 21.35 6.82 -8.76
C TRP A 39 20.69 6.33 -7.47
N VAL A 40 20.90 7.05 -6.36
CA VAL A 40 20.28 6.72 -5.07
C VAL A 40 18.76 6.79 -5.15
N ALA A 41 18.20 7.79 -5.85
CA ALA A 41 16.77 7.94 -6.05
C ALA A 41 16.18 6.85 -6.96
N ALA A 42 16.88 6.48 -8.04
CA ALA A 42 16.46 5.46 -8.99
C ALA A 42 16.54 4.03 -8.44
N ASN A 43 17.41 3.79 -7.45
CA ASN A 43 17.71 2.44 -6.93
C ASN A 43 17.18 2.18 -5.51
N GLN A 44 16.24 2.96 -4.99
CA GLN A 44 15.73 2.82 -3.62
C GLN A 44 15.36 1.37 -3.25
N GLY A 45 16.10 0.82 -2.30
CA GLY A 45 15.88 -0.53 -1.77
C GLY A 45 16.36 -1.67 -2.66
N TRP A 46 17.03 -1.40 -3.79
CA TRP A 46 17.67 -2.40 -4.63
C TRP A 46 18.82 -3.09 -3.91
N THR A 47 18.91 -4.41 -3.97
CA THR A 47 19.99 -5.15 -3.32
C THR A 47 20.91 -5.72 -4.40
N PRO A 48 22.18 -5.27 -4.47
CA PRO A 48 23.14 -5.84 -5.40
C PRO A 48 23.29 -7.36 -5.20
N PRO A 49 23.49 -8.14 -6.28
CA PRO A 49 23.82 -9.55 -6.16
C PRO A 49 25.19 -9.73 -5.49
N LEU A 50 25.44 -10.93 -4.95
CA LEU A 50 26.73 -11.26 -4.35
C LEU A 50 27.86 -11.09 -5.40
N GLY A 51 28.95 -10.45 -4.99
CA GLY A 51 30.10 -10.17 -5.87
C GLY A 51 29.96 -8.90 -6.72
N TRP A 52 28.84 -8.19 -6.64
CA TRP A 52 28.66 -6.95 -7.38
C TRP A 52 29.53 -5.81 -6.83
N THR A 53 30.15 -5.05 -7.74
CA THR A 53 30.92 -3.84 -7.45
C THR A 53 30.51 -2.72 -8.40
N PRO A 54 30.42 -1.46 -7.94
CA PRO A 54 29.98 -0.34 -8.79
C PRO A 54 31.01 0.02 -9.87
N VAL A 55 32.29 -0.15 -9.57
CA VAL A 55 33.42 0.11 -10.46
C VAL A 55 34.30 -1.13 -10.48
N VAL A 56 34.81 -1.48 -11.67
CA VAL A 56 35.71 -2.62 -11.86
C VAL A 56 36.98 -2.44 -11.04
N GLY A 57 37.40 -3.51 -10.35
CA GLY A 57 38.62 -3.52 -9.53
C GLY A 57 38.42 -3.10 -8.07
N LEU A 58 37.20 -2.77 -7.66
CA LEU A 58 36.89 -2.55 -6.25
C LEU A 58 36.75 -3.86 -5.47
N LEU A 59 36.95 -3.77 -4.15
CA LEU A 59 36.59 -4.85 -3.25
C LEU A 59 35.06 -4.99 -3.18
N GLU A 60 34.60 -6.24 -3.12
CA GLU A 60 33.20 -6.56 -2.87
C GLU A 60 32.73 -5.97 -1.52
N ALA A 61 31.42 -5.72 -1.41
CA ALA A 61 30.85 -5.30 -0.14
C ALA A 61 31.03 -6.40 0.94
N PRO A 62 31.25 -6.03 2.21
CA PRO A 62 31.35 -7.00 3.29
C PRO A 62 30.14 -7.95 3.36
N ARG A 63 30.36 -9.21 3.73
CA ARG A 63 29.27 -10.17 3.92
C ARG A 63 28.26 -9.64 4.95
N GLY A 64 26.98 -9.67 4.60
CA GLY A 64 25.90 -9.16 5.46
C GLY A 64 25.75 -7.64 5.45
N TRP A 65 26.43 -6.91 4.56
CA TRP A 65 26.28 -5.46 4.44
C TRP A 65 24.83 -5.07 4.12
N SER A 66 24.30 -4.10 4.88
CA SER A 66 23.00 -3.50 4.60
C SER A 66 23.19 -2.22 3.82
N PHE A 67 22.98 -2.29 2.50
CA PHE A 67 23.09 -1.15 1.57
C PHE A 67 22.09 -0.03 1.84
N TRP A 68 21.00 -0.32 2.54
CA TRP A 68 19.94 0.66 2.79
C TRP A 68 19.66 0.76 4.27
N GLU A 69 19.40 1.99 4.70
CA GLU A 69 18.91 2.35 6.02
C GLU A 69 17.65 3.19 5.84
N ARG A 70 16.71 3.10 6.79
CA ARG A 70 15.50 3.91 6.75
C ARG A 70 15.84 5.35 7.13
N ASP A 71 15.50 6.30 6.27
CA ASP A 71 15.43 7.69 6.69
C ASP A 71 14.13 7.91 7.45
N ALA A 72 14.17 8.42 8.69
CA ALA A 72 12.98 8.50 9.54
C ALA A 72 11.86 9.34 8.91
N VAL A 73 12.23 10.47 8.26
CA VAL A 73 11.26 11.42 7.71
C VAL A 73 10.70 10.91 6.39
N GLY A 74 11.57 10.48 5.47
CA GLY A 74 11.15 9.92 4.19
C GLY A 74 10.35 8.62 4.35
N TRP A 75 10.77 7.76 5.29
CA TRP A 75 10.08 6.51 5.57
C TRP A 75 8.69 6.74 6.16
N GLU A 76 8.54 7.63 7.15
CA GLU A 76 7.21 7.92 7.73
C GLU A 76 6.29 8.59 6.70
N ARG A 77 6.81 9.45 5.82
CA ARG A 77 6.01 10.03 4.73
C ARG A 77 5.46 8.96 3.79
N LEU A 78 6.24 7.91 3.51
CA LEU A 78 5.82 6.79 2.67
C LEU A 78 4.93 5.78 3.43
N ALA A 79 5.23 5.49 4.70
CA ALA A 79 4.58 4.46 5.50
C ALA A 79 3.30 4.95 6.22
N GLY A 80 3.22 6.25 6.53
CA GLY A 80 2.14 6.87 7.29
C GLY A 80 0.75 6.56 6.74
N PRO A 81 0.49 6.67 5.42
CA PRO A 81 -0.79 6.31 4.84
C PRO A 81 -1.16 4.82 5.05
N HIS A 82 -0.19 3.91 4.90
CA HIS A 82 -0.39 2.48 5.12
C HIS A 82 -0.71 2.18 6.59
N ARG A 83 0.05 2.78 7.52
CA ARG A 83 -0.15 2.64 8.96
C ARG A 83 -1.49 3.20 9.40
N THR A 84 -1.84 4.41 8.95
CA THR A 84 -3.11 5.07 9.28
C THR A 84 -4.29 4.24 8.80
N GLN A 85 -4.19 3.66 7.59
CA GLN A 85 -5.23 2.78 7.08
C GLN A 85 -5.37 1.50 7.92
N ALA A 86 -4.27 0.82 8.24
CA ALA A 86 -4.30 -0.39 9.06
C ALA A 86 -4.86 -0.11 10.47
N VAL A 87 -4.42 0.97 11.12
CA VAL A 87 -4.91 1.39 12.43
C VAL A 87 -6.40 1.69 12.40
N ARG A 88 -6.90 2.41 11.38
CA ARG A 88 -8.34 2.64 11.21
C ARG A 88 -9.12 1.34 11.07
N GLY A 89 -8.61 0.38 10.30
CA GLY A 89 -9.19 -0.95 10.18
C GLY A 89 -9.27 -1.68 11.53
N ILE A 90 -8.17 -1.70 12.29
CA ILE A 90 -8.14 -2.28 13.65
C ILE A 90 -9.17 -1.64 14.56
N VAL A 91 -9.26 -0.30 14.59
CA VAL A 91 -10.22 0.43 15.45
C VAL A 91 -11.65 0.12 15.06
N VAL A 92 -11.98 0.14 13.76
CA VAL A 92 -13.32 -0.20 13.26
C VAL A 92 -13.67 -1.65 13.60
N GLY A 93 -12.78 -2.59 13.32
CA GLY A 93 -12.96 -4.01 13.64
C GLY A 93 -13.18 -4.25 15.14
N ALA A 94 -12.42 -3.54 15.99
CA ALA A 94 -12.59 -3.60 17.45
C ALA A 94 -13.95 -3.03 17.90
N ILE A 95 -14.39 -1.90 17.35
CA ILE A 95 -15.71 -1.32 17.66
C ILE A 95 -16.83 -2.28 17.25
N VAL A 96 -16.77 -2.83 16.03
CA VAL A 96 -17.77 -3.80 15.54
C VAL A 96 -17.82 -5.04 16.43
N PHE A 97 -16.67 -5.55 16.85
CA PHE A 97 -16.58 -6.68 17.76
C PHE A 97 -17.25 -6.38 19.11
N LEU A 98 -16.88 -5.26 19.74
CA LEU A 98 -17.42 -4.87 21.05
C LEU A 98 -18.93 -4.64 21.01
N VAL A 99 -19.44 -4.01 19.95
CA VAL A 99 -20.88 -3.82 19.73
C VAL A 99 -21.57 -5.17 19.50
N GLY A 100 -20.98 -6.07 18.71
CA GLY A 100 -21.51 -7.41 18.49
C GLY A 100 -21.65 -8.20 19.78
N VAL A 101 -20.61 -8.20 20.63
CA VAL A 101 -20.62 -8.85 21.95
C VAL A 101 -21.66 -8.22 22.87
N LEU A 102 -21.71 -6.89 22.95
CA LEU A 102 -22.69 -6.19 23.79
C LEU A 102 -24.13 -6.52 23.39
N LEU A 103 -24.44 -6.48 22.09
CA LEU A 103 -25.78 -6.80 21.61
C LEU A 103 -26.14 -8.28 21.84
N LEU A 104 -25.17 -9.19 21.68
CA LEU A 104 -25.35 -10.60 22.02
C LEU A 104 -25.70 -10.79 23.51
N THR A 105 -25.04 -10.04 24.41
CA THR A 105 -25.35 -10.10 25.86
C THR A 105 -26.70 -9.51 26.22
N LEU A 106 -27.16 -8.47 25.52
CA LEU A 106 -28.41 -7.77 25.82
C LEU A 106 -29.66 -8.46 25.23
N HIS A 107 -29.52 -9.26 24.16
CA HIS A 107 -30.63 -9.86 23.40
C HIS A 107 -30.65 -11.41 23.45
N SER A 108 -30.06 -12.00 24.49
CA SER A 108 -29.99 -13.46 24.72
C SER A 108 -31.34 -14.19 24.50
N ASP A 109 -32.46 -13.57 24.84
CA ASP A 109 -33.69 -14.32 25.11
C ASP A 109 -34.82 -14.15 24.09
N ARG A 110 -34.66 -13.39 22.99
CA ARG A 110 -35.87 -12.93 22.24
C ARG A 110 -36.01 -13.18 20.75
N ASP A 111 -34.98 -13.33 19.92
CA ASP A 111 -35.20 -13.59 18.48
C ASP A 111 -34.03 -14.31 17.80
N GLY A 112 -34.26 -15.53 17.29
CA GLY A 112 -33.23 -16.35 16.66
C GLY A 112 -32.59 -15.72 15.41
N ALA A 113 -33.30 -14.85 14.69
CA ALA A 113 -32.75 -14.15 13.53
C ALA A 113 -31.73 -13.05 13.90
N LEU A 114 -31.95 -12.32 14.99
CA LEU A 114 -31.00 -11.31 15.49
C LEU A 114 -29.75 -11.96 16.08
N ALA A 115 -29.88 -13.14 16.69
CA ALA A 115 -28.74 -13.90 17.19
C ALA A 115 -27.71 -14.19 16.09
N VAL A 116 -28.15 -14.56 14.88
CA VAL A 116 -27.25 -14.83 13.75
C VAL A 116 -26.50 -13.58 13.29
N LEU A 117 -27.15 -12.42 13.28
CA LEU A 117 -26.50 -11.13 12.99
C LEU A 117 -25.40 -10.80 13.99
N PHE A 118 -25.69 -10.99 15.29
CA PHE A 118 -24.73 -10.71 16.35
C PHE A 118 -23.57 -11.70 16.34
N TRP A 119 -23.83 -12.98 16.05
CA TRP A 119 -22.77 -13.96 15.80
C TRP A 119 -21.90 -13.57 14.61
N GLY A 120 -22.50 -13.09 13.51
CA GLY A 120 -21.78 -12.57 12.36
C GLY A 120 -20.85 -11.42 12.72
N ALA A 121 -21.33 -10.41 13.45
CA ALA A 121 -20.52 -9.29 13.92
C ALA A 121 -19.40 -9.72 14.89
N THR A 122 -19.72 -10.65 15.80
CA THR A 122 -18.79 -11.20 16.80
C THR A 122 -17.65 -11.99 16.14
N LEU A 123 -17.91 -12.70 15.05
CA LEU A 123 -16.88 -13.41 14.29
C LEU A 123 -16.14 -12.50 13.32
N PHE A 124 -16.82 -11.54 12.70
CA PHE A 124 -16.23 -10.64 11.72
C PHE A 124 -15.19 -9.71 12.36
N GLY A 125 -15.47 -9.17 13.55
CA GLY A 125 -14.59 -8.23 14.23
C GLY A 125 -13.16 -8.77 14.47
N PRO A 126 -12.98 -9.95 15.10
CA PRO A 126 -11.66 -10.56 15.31
C PRO A 126 -10.94 -10.92 14.02
N ILE A 127 -11.67 -11.36 12.97
CA ILE A 127 -11.08 -11.66 11.66
C ILE A 127 -10.52 -10.38 11.03
N ASP A 128 -11.30 -9.30 11.01
CA ASP A 128 -10.85 -8.02 10.48
C ASP A 128 -9.68 -7.45 11.30
N LEU A 129 -9.74 -7.55 12.62
CA LEU A 129 -8.66 -7.16 13.52
C LEU A 129 -7.37 -7.95 13.23
N ALA A 130 -7.45 -9.27 13.11
CA ALA A 130 -6.31 -10.12 12.80
C ALA A 130 -5.71 -9.81 11.42
N ARG A 131 -6.55 -9.54 10.42
CA ARG A 131 -6.11 -9.12 9.08
C ARG A 131 -5.36 -7.80 9.10
N ASN A 132 -5.95 -6.76 9.70
CA ASN A 132 -5.33 -5.44 9.76
C ASN A 132 -4.07 -5.43 10.65
N ALA A 133 -4.02 -6.23 11.72
CA ALA A 133 -2.81 -6.45 12.51
C ALA A 133 -1.71 -7.15 11.70
N GLY A 134 -2.07 -8.16 10.91
CA GLY A 134 -1.16 -8.82 9.97
C GLY A 134 -0.60 -7.86 8.92
N ASP A 135 -1.44 -6.96 8.38
CA ASP A 135 -1.02 -5.92 7.46
C ASP A 135 -0.08 -4.90 8.12
N LEU A 136 -0.30 -4.56 9.39
CA LEU A 136 0.59 -3.71 10.15
C LEU A 136 1.98 -4.36 10.33
N ILE A 137 2.04 -5.65 10.66
CA ILE A 137 3.30 -6.41 10.76
C ILE A 137 4.03 -6.47 9.41
N ARG A 138 3.28 -6.60 8.31
CA ARG A 138 3.83 -6.66 6.94
C ARG A 138 4.09 -5.28 6.31
N THR A 139 3.72 -4.19 6.99
CA THR A 139 3.87 -2.82 6.48
C THR A 139 5.29 -2.51 6.01
N PRO A 140 6.37 -2.94 6.69
CA PRO A 140 7.71 -2.68 6.20
C PRO A 140 8.00 -3.27 4.81
N GLN A 141 7.48 -4.47 4.51
CA GLN A 141 7.68 -5.12 3.22
C GLN A 141 6.79 -4.52 2.12
N SER A 142 5.57 -4.07 2.45
CA SER A 142 4.73 -3.36 1.48
C SER A 142 5.32 -1.99 1.14
N VAL A 143 5.78 -1.24 2.15
CA VAL A 143 6.46 0.06 1.98
C VAL A 143 7.72 -0.10 1.14
N LEU A 144 8.55 -1.12 1.41
CA LEU A 144 9.75 -1.39 0.61
C LEU A 144 9.42 -1.73 -0.86
N ARG A 145 8.36 -2.51 -1.11
CA ARG A 145 7.88 -2.79 -2.47
C ARG A 145 7.43 -1.51 -3.17
N THR A 146 6.68 -0.66 -2.48
CA THR A 146 6.27 0.64 -3.01
C THR A 146 7.47 1.54 -3.30
N ALA A 147 8.46 1.58 -2.39
CA ALA A 147 9.69 2.34 -2.60
C ALA A 147 10.41 1.89 -3.87
N ARG A 148 10.64 0.58 -4.04
CA ARG A 148 11.29 0.00 -5.24
C ARG A 148 10.52 0.31 -6.53
N ALA A 149 9.19 0.16 -6.51
CA ALA A 149 8.35 0.43 -7.68
C ALA A 149 8.35 1.92 -8.06
N THR A 150 8.42 2.82 -7.07
CA THR A 150 8.56 4.26 -7.31
C THR A 150 9.96 4.60 -7.80
N ALA A 151 11.01 3.99 -7.23
CA ALA A 151 12.40 4.15 -7.68
C ALA A 151 12.57 3.78 -9.15
N ALA A 152 12.01 2.65 -9.59
CA ALA A 152 12.09 2.22 -10.98
C ALA A 152 11.46 3.23 -11.96
N ARG A 153 10.34 3.85 -11.58
CA ARG A 153 9.70 4.92 -12.36
C ARG A 153 10.55 6.19 -12.37
N VAL A 154 11.03 6.59 -11.19
CA VAL A 154 11.95 7.71 -11.04
C VAL A 154 13.19 7.53 -11.91
N GLY A 155 13.78 6.33 -11.94
CA GLY A 155 14.92 6.02 -12.81
C GLY A 155 14.61 6.23 -14.28
N ALA A 156 13.46 5.71 -14.76
CA ALA A 156 13.02 5.92 -16.14
C ALA A 156 12.83 7.40 -16.48
N ASP A 157 12.20 8.17 -15.59
CA ASP A 157 11.99 9.61 -15.78
C ASP A 157 13.33 10.38 -15.82
N ILE A 158 14.28 10.03 -14.95
CA ILE A 158 15.63 10.64 -14.93
C ILE A 158 16.38 10.27 -16.22
N ASP A 159 16.30 9.03 -16.67
CA ASP A 159 16.97 8.60 -17.90
C ASP A 159 16.39 9.28 -19.14
N GLU A 160 15.07 9.46 -19.21
CA GLU A 160 14.41 10.22 -20.27
C GLU A 160 14.86 11.69 -20.29
N LEU A 161 14.86 12.35 -19.13
CA LEU A 161 15.31 13.75 -19.00
C LEU A 161 16.78 13.91 -19.40
N ALA A 162 17.65 13.08 -18.84
CA ALA A 162 19.08 13.14 -19.10
C ALA A 162 19.41 12.82 -20.57
N TYR A 163 18.66 11.92 -21.21
CA TYR A 163 18.83 11.60 -22.63
C TYR A 163 18.35 12.75 -23.53
N ALA A 164 17.27 13.43 -23.15
CA ALA A 164 16.73 14.56 -23.90
C ALA A 164 17.68 15.77 -23.93
N GLU A 165 18.52 15.95 -22.90
CA GLU A 165 19.55 16.99 -22.82
C GLU A 165 20.68 16.80 -23.83
N ILE A 166 20.90 15.58 -24.34
CA ILE A 166 21.95 15.31 -25.33
C ILE A 166 21.51 15.85 -26.72
N PRO A 167 22.34 16.66 -27.41
CA PRO A 167 22.06 17.12 -28.77
C PRO A 167 21.77 15.96 -29.72
N ALA A 168 20.77 16.10 -30.60
CA ALA A 168 20.28 15.00 -31.44
C ALA A 168 21.37 14.31 -32.28
N GLY A 169 22.40 15.04 -32.73
CA GLY A 169 23.51 14.49 -33.52
C GLY A 169 24.56 13.72 -32.70
N GLU A 170 24.51 13.80 -31.38
CA GLU A 170 25.47 13.19 -30.45
C GLU A 170 24.83 12.09 -29.58
N ARG A 171 23.54 11.77 -29.81
CA ARG A 171 22.81 10.79 -28.99
C ARG A 171 23.37 9.38 -29.24
N PRO A 172 23.96 8.74 -28.23
CA PRO A 172 24.32 7.33 -28.32
C PRO A 172 23.05 6.46 -28.33
N GLY A 173 23.20 5.16 -28.57
CA GLY A 173 22.08 4.22 -28.39
C GLY A 173 21.55 4.27 -26.95
N ALA A 174 20.26 3.99 -26.74
CA ALA A 174 19.65 4.03 -25.41
C ALA A 174 20.35 3.10 -24.41
N ASP A 175 20.72 1.88 -24.83
CA ASP A 175 21.43 0.92 -23.97
C ASP A 175 22.84 1.39 -23.60
N GLU A 176 23.55 2.00 -24.55
CA GLU A 176 24.88 2.58 -24.34
C GLU A 176 24.81 3.76 -23.37
N PHE A 177 23.79 4.62 -23.54
CA PHE A 177 23.53 5.74 -22.64
C PHE A 177 23.30 5.26 -21.20
N VAL A 178 22.41 4.29 -21.00
CA VAL A 178 22.10 3.74 -19.68
C VAL A 178 23.34 3.09 -19.07
N ALA A 179 24.09 2.30 -19.84
CA ALA A 179 25.34 1.68 -19.36
C ALA A 179 26.37 2.74 -18.92
N ARG A 180 26.56 3.79 -19.73
CA ARG A 180 27.46 4.91 -19.41
C ARG A 180 27.01 5.63 -18.14
N ARG A 181 25.72 5.93 -18.00
CA ARG A 181 25.17 6.60 -16.81
C ARG A 181 25.38 5.80 -15.52
N VAL A 182 25.27 4.48 -15.58
CA VAL A 182 25.52 3.63 -14.41
C VAL A 182 26.97 3.74 -13.95
N VAL A 183 27.93 3.90 -14.87
CA VAL A 183 29.35 4.10 -14.53
C VAL A 183 29.57 5.52 -13.99
N GLU A 184 29.04 6.54 -14.65
CA GLU A 184 29.15 7.96 -14.25
C GLU A 184 28.42 8.28 -12.95
N ALA A 185 27.55 7.39 -12.48
CA ALA A 185 26.85 7.54 -11.21
C ALA A 185 27.78 7.46 -10.00
N TRP A 186 29.01 6.99 -10.13
CA TRP A 186 29.90 6.77 -8.98
C TRP A 186 31.13 7.67 -9.06
N SER A 187 31.41 8.40 -7.98
CA SER A 187 32.61 9.25 -7.91
C SER A 187 33.34 9.16 -6.57
N PHE A 188 34.69 9.17 -6.62
CA PHE A 188 35.54 9.25 -5.42
C PHE A 188 35.64 10.66 -4.85
N ASP A 189 35.45 11.68 -5.69
CA ASP A 189 35.56 13.08 -5.28
C ASP A 189 34.20 13.74 -4.95
N GLY A 190 33.11 12.96 -5.04
CA GLY A 190 31.75 13.47 -4.82
C GLY A 190 31.28 14.46 -5.89
N THR A 191 31.95 14.51 -7.04
CA THR A 191 31.52 15.31 -8.19
C THR A 191 30.91 14.43 -9.25
N TRP A 192 29.72 14.82 -9.71
CA TRP A 192 29.03 14.17 -10.82
C TRP A 192 28.75 15.15 -11.96
N PRO A 193 28.66 14.68 -13.21
CA PRO A 193 28.18 15.46 -14.34
C PRO A 193 26.79 16.08 -14.09
N ALA A 194 26.43 17.12 -14.84
CA ALA A 194 25.12 17.76 -14.73
C ALA A 194 23.95 16.77 -14.99
N SER A 195 24.16 15.81 -15.89
CA SER A 195 23.25 14.71 -16.21
C SER A 195 22.98 13.74 -15.06
N GLN A 196 23.66 13.90 -13.92
CA GLN A 196 23.53 13.07 -12.71
C GLN A 196 23.01 13.85 -11.51
N ARG A 197 22.50 15.08 -11.73
CA ARG A 197 22.02 15.98 -10.67
C ARG A 197 20.64 16.52 -10.99
N HIS A 198 19.67 15.65 -11.22
CA HIS A 198 18.30 16.06 -11.46
C HIS A 198 17.60 16.40 -10.14
N ALA A 199 16.76 17.44 -10.17
CA ALA A 199 15.90 17.75 -9.03
C ALA A 199 14.69 16.80 -9.08
N VAL A 200 14.84 15.60 -8.53
CA VAL A 200 13.79 14.59 -8.57
C VAL A 200 12.98 14.62 -7.29
N SER A 201 11.67 14.80 -7.43
CA SER A 201 10.76 14.64 -6.31
C SER A 201 10.36 13.18 -6.19
N PHE A 202 10.67 12.57 -5.04
CA PHE A 202 10.18 11.23 -4.71
C PHE A 202 8.73 11.32 -4.24
N GLU A 203 7.83 11.68 -5.14
CA GLU A 203 6.41 11.76 -4.86
C GLU A 203 5.72 10.45 -5.19
N VAL A 204 5.10 9.87 -4.17
CA VAL A 204 4.16 8.77 -4.38
C VAL A 204 2.93 9.37 -5.03
N ARG A 205 2.83 9.25 -6.36
CA ARG A 205 1.61 9.59 -7.07
C ARG A 205 0.51 8.67 -6.54
N GLU A 206 -0.36 9.20 -5.68
CA GLU A 206 -1.52 8.45 -5.20
C GLU A 206 -2.31 7.99 -6.42
N THR A 207 -2.25 6.70 -6.74
CA THR A 207 -3.08 6.13 -7.79
C THR A 207 -4.53 6.25 -7.33
N ARG A 208 -5.24 7.29 -7.82
CA ARG A 208 -6.66 7.58 -7.54
C ARG A 208 -7.57 6.35 -7.75
N LEU A 209 -7.12 5.38 -8.54
CA LEU A 209 -7.81 4.11 -8.83
C LEU A 209 -8.11 3.24 -7.60
N SER A 210 -7.42 3.43 -6.46
CA SER A 210 -7.65 2.58 -5.28
C SER A 210 -8.92 2.92 -4.48
N ARG A 211 -9.48 4.14 -4.58
CA ARG A 211 -10.71 4.50 -3.85
C ARG A 211 -11.95 3.79 -4.40
N GLY A 212 -12.11 3.73 -5.73
CA GLY A 212 -13.30 3.14 -6.36
C GLY A 212 -13.44 1.64 -6.10
N ARG A 213 -12.33 0.90 -6.16
CA ARG A 213 -12.34 -0.56 -5.96
C ARG A 213 -12.63 -0.96 -4.49
N ARG A 214 -12.24 -0.13 -3.53
CA ARG A 214 -12.48 -0.36 -2.10
C ARG A 214 -13.92 -0.08 -1.68
N ILE A 215 -14.53 0.98 -2.23
CA ILE A 215 -15.96 1.24 -2.04
C ILE A 215 -16.76 0.07 -2.65
N GLY A 216 -16.36 -0.39 -3.84
CA GLY A 216 -16.96 -1.57 -4.47
C GLY A 216 -16.92 -2.81 -3.58
N THR A 217 -15.77 -3.16 -2.99
CA THR A 217 -15.68 -4.34 -2.12
C THR A 217 -16.44 -4.19 -0.81
N MET A 218 -16.48 -3.00 -0.21
CA MET A 218 -17.29 -2.76 1.00
C MET A 218 -18.79 -2.85 0.71
N VAL A 219 -19.25 -2.25 -0.38
CA VAL A 219 -20.66 -2.32 -0.80
C VAL A 219 -21.04 -3.76 -1.14
N LEU A 220 -20.18 -4.49 -1.86
CA LEU A 220 -20.45 -5.88 -2.24
C LEU A 220 -20.47 -6.81 -1.03
N ALA A 221 -19.56 -6.61 -0.07
CA ALA A 221 -19.56 -7.36 1.19
C ALA A 221 -20.80 -7.04 2.04
N GLY A 222 -21.19 -5.77 2.13
CA GLY A 222 -22.42 -5.35 2.80
C GLY A 222 -23.67 -5.93 2.15
N ALA A 223 -23.74 -5.92 0.81
CA ALA A 223 -24.84 -6.51 0.06
C ALA A 223 -24.89 -8.03 0.20
N ALA A 224 -23.75 -8.72 0.15
CA ALA A 224 -23.68 -10.16 0.36
C ALA A 224 -24.10 -10.55 1.79
N ALA A 225 -23.67 -9.78 2.79
CA ALA A 225 -24.13 -9.97 4.16
C ALA A 225 -25.64 -9.77 4.26
N ALA A 226 -26.18 -8.66 3.73
CA ALA A 226 -27.61 -8.38 3.72
C ALA A 226 -28.43 -9.48 3.02
N LEU A 227 -27.94 -10.01 1.90
CA LEU A 227 -28.56 -11.11 1.18
C LEU A 227 -28.57 -12.40 2.03
N LEU A 228 -27.45 -12.73 2.67
CA LEU A 228 -27.34 -13.90 3.53
C LEU A 228 -28.32 -13.80 4.71
N ILE A 229 -28.41 -12.62 5.33
CA ILE A 229 -29.35 -12.32 6.41
C ILE A 229 -30.79 -12.52 5.95
N PHE A 230 -31.11 -11.98 4.77
CA PHE A 230 -32.45 -12.12 4.18
C PHE A 230 -32.81 -13.59 3.92
N VAL A 231 -31.91 -14.38 3.34
CA VAL A 231 -32.13 -15.82 3.08
C VAL A 231 -32.35 -16.58 4.37
N LEU A 232 -31.57 -16.31 5.42
CA LEU A 232 -31.71 -16.96 6.72
C LEU A 232 -33.04 -16.58 7.40
N ALA A 233 -33.41 -15.30 7.40
CA ALA A 233 -34.70 -14.85 7.94
C ALA A 233 -35.90 -15.44 7.18
N TRP A 234 -35.81 -15.53 5.86
CA TRP A 234 -36.82 -16.17 5.02
C TRP A 234 -36.96 -17.66 5.35
N SER A 235 -35.83 -18.39 5.50
CA SER A 235 -35.86 -19.82 5.83
C SER A 235 -36.50 -20.09 7.19
N ALA A 236 -36.23 -19.25 8.19
CA ALA A 236 -36.80 -19.37 9.53
C ALA A 236 -38.33 -19.13 9.55
N THR A 237 -38.80 -18.16 8.77
CA THR A 237 -40.25 -17.85 8.68
C THR A 237 -41.02 -18.84 7.81
N ALA A 238 -40.39 -19.41 6.78
CA ALA A 238 -41.00 -20.41 5.91
C ALA A 238 -41.23 -21.76 6.63
N GLY A 239 -40.33 -22.16 7.54
CA GLY A 239 -40.46 -23.39 8.32
C GLY A 239 -41.68 -23.42 9.27
N GLY A 240 -42.15 -22.26 9.73
CA GLY A 240 -43.29 -22.17 10.65
C GLY A 240 -44.67 -22.36 9.99
N ARG A 241 -44.77 -22.35 8.66
CA ARG A 241 -46.06 -22.44 7.93
C ARG A 241 -46.32 -23.82 7.31
N GLY A 242 -45.43 -24.80 7.47
CA GLY A 242 -45.49 -26.08 6.77
C GLY A 242 -45.99 -27.28 7.60
N SER A 243 -47.21 -27.73 7.29
CA SER A 243 -47.67 -29.14 7.32
C SER A 243 -47.83 -29.87 8.67
N GLY A 244 -47.84 -29.17 9.80
CA GLY A 244 -48.15 -29.76 11.11
C GLY A 244 -49.60 -29.60 11.59
N ALA A 245 -50.52 -29.17 10.72
CA ALA A 245 -51.94 -29.07 11.07
C ALA A 245 -52.49 -30.49 11.33
N LEU A 246 -52.45 -30.87 12.61
CA LEU A 246 -53.08 -32.04 13.19
C LEU A 246 -54.46 -32.19 12.56
N THR A 247 -54.62 -33.26 11.79
CA THR A 247 -55.93 -33.70 11.32
C THR A 247 -56.77 -33.87 12.60
N PRO A 248 -57.89 -33.15 12.77
CA PRO A 248 -58.69 -33.28 13.97
C PRO A 248 -59.11 -34.74 14.10
N THR A 249 -58.67 -35.38 15.18
CA THR A 249 -58.99 -36.76 15.52
C THR A 249 -60.50 -36.90 15.53
N ALA A 250 -61.04 -37.65 14.57
CA ALA A 250 -62.46 -37.92 14.48
C ALA A 250 -62.95 -38.53 15.79
N GLU A 251 -63.84 -37.80 16.44
CA GLU A 251 -64.50 -38.15 17.69
C GLU A 251 -65.26 -39.48 17.51
N ARG A 252 -64.89 -40.49 18.29
CA ARG A 252 -65.48 -41.84 18.24
C ARG A 252 -66.82 -41.79 19.00
N PRO A 253 -67.98 -42.07 18.38
CA PRO A 253 -69.26 -42.02 19.08
C PRO A 253 -69.40 -43.17 20.09
N PRO A 254 -70.18 -42.97 21.18
CA PRO A 254 -70.36 -43.96 22.24
C PRO A 254 -71.22 -45.14 21.77
N ALA A 255 -70.76 -46.36 22.08
CA ALA A 255 -71.51 -47.58 21.85
C ALA A 255 -72.70 -47.66 22.82
N HIS A 256 -73.92 -47.56 22.29
CA HIS A 256 -75.12 -47.89 23.03
C HIS A 256 -75.18 -49.41 23.28
N ALA A 257 -75.23 -49.76 24.56
CA ALA A 257 -75.49 -51.11 25.05
C ALA A 257 -76.90 -51.56 24.62
N GLN A 258 -77.00 -52.70 23.94
CA GLN A 258 -78.24 -53.44 23.79
C GLN A 258 -78.37 -54.43 24.95
N LEU A 259 -79.48 -54.33 25.68
CA LEU A 259 -80.07 -55.35 26.53
C LEU A 259 -81.37 -55.81 25.86
#